data_AF-A0A3C0R601-F1
#
_entry.id   AF-A0A3C0R601-F1
#
_cell.length_a   1.000
_cell.length_b   1.000
_cell.length_c   1.000
_cell.angle_alpha   90.00
_cell.angle_beta   90.00
_cell.angle_gamma   90.00
#
_symmetry.space_group_name_H-M   'P 1'
#
loop_
_entity.id
_entity.type
_entity.pdbx_description
1 polymer ?
#
loop_
_entity_poly.entity_id
_entity_poly.type
_entity_poly.pdbx_seq_one_letter_code
_entity_poly.pdbx_strand_id
1 'polypeptide(L)' 'MKILLGSHHFSPSIGGIETVSDLLAREFVKLGHEVRVITQTLGENDFPFR' A
#
# COMPACT_ATOMS: atom_id res chain seq x y z
N MET A 1 4.99 5.59 -13.82
CA MET A 1 3.98 4.60 -14.29
C MET A 1 2.80 4.62 -13.33
N LYS A 2 1.61 4.15 -13.76
CA LYS A 2 0.45 3.98 -12.86
C LYS A 2 0.43 2.54 -12.34
N ILE A 3 0.46 2.35 -11.03
CA ILE A 3 0.51 1.04 -10.37
C ILE A 3 -0.68 0.93 -9.41
N LEU A 4 -1.49 -0.13 -9.58
CA LEU A 4 -2.54 -0.50 -8.64
C LEU A 4 -2.07 -1.70 -7.82
N LEU A 5 -1.91 -1.51 -6.51
CA LEU A 5 -1.47 -2.55 -5.59
C LEU A 5 -2.67 -3.04 -4.76
N GLY A 6 -3.05 -4.29 -4.95
CA GLY A 6 -4.18 -4.91 -4.26
C GLY A 6 -3.72 -5.91 -3.20
N SER A 7 -4.19 -5.76 -1.97
CA SER A 7 -3.97 -6.73 -0.90
C SER A 7 -5.20 -6.90 -0.02
N HIS A 8 -5.56 -8.15 0.30
CA HIS A 8 -6.66 -8.45 1.24
C HIS A 8 -6.38 -7.85 2.63
N HIS A 9 -5.15 -7.99 3.12
CA HIS A 9 -4.68 -7.42 4.38
C HIS A 9 -3.60 -6.38 4.12
N PHE A 10 -3.74 -5.19 4.70
CA PHE A 10 -2.77 -4.11 4.61
C PHE A 10 -2.56 -3.48 5.99
N SER A 11 -1.54 -2.63 6.14
CA SER A 11 -1.23 -1.91 7.37
C SER A 11 -2.51 -1.32 8.03
N PRO A 12 -2.70 -1.38 9.36
CA PRO A 12 -1.66 -1.45 10.41
C PRO A 12 -1.45 -2.80 11.13
N SER A 13 -1.95 -3.93 10.62
CA SER A 13 -1.83 -5.23 11.33
C SER A 13 -0.51 -5.99 11.07
N ILE A 14 -0.07 -6.76 12.08
CA ILE A 14 1.29 -7.29 12.32
C ILE A 14 1.56 -8.58 11.51
N GLY A 15 1.53 -8.51 10.17
CA GLY A 15 1.82 -9.64 9.30
C GLY A 15 2.87 -9.34 8.21
N GLY A 16 3.40 -10.40 7.61
CA GLY A 16 4.43 -10.28 6.57
C GLY A 16 3.89 -9.68 5.27
N ILE A 17 2.63 -9.95 4.93
CA ILE A 17 2.05 -9.47 3.67
C ILE A 17 1.80 -7.96 3.72
N GLU A 18 1.36 -7.43 4.86
CA GLU A 18 1.18 -6.00 5.11
C GLU A 18 2.51 -5.27 5.02
N THR A 19 3.55 -5.83 5.65
CA THR A 19 4.90 -5.26 5.68
C THR A 19 5.50 -5.18 4.27
N VAL A 20 5.43 -6.26 3.50
CA VAL A 20 5.97 -6.29 2.13
C VAL A 20 5.16 -5.39 1.20
N SER A 21 3.83 -5.36 1.34
CA SER A 21 2.96 -4.54 0.51
C SER A 21 3.20 -3.04 0.76
N ASP A 22 3.38 -2.61 2.01
CA ASP A 22 3.73 -1.23 2.36
C ASP A 22 5.14 -0.85 1.85
N LEU A 23 6.13 -1.74 2.03
CA LEU A 23 7.48 -1.54 1.52
C LEU A 23 7.47 -1.31 0.00
N LEU A 24 6.81 -2.20 -0.74
CA LEU A 24 6.73 -2.09 -2.20
C LEU A 24 6.03 -0.79 -2.63
N ALA A 25 4.90 -0.45 -2.01
CA ALA A 25 4.19 0.79 -2.32
C ALA A 25 5.09 2.02 -2.12
N ARG A 26 5.84 2.08 -1.02
CA ARG A 26 6.78 3.18 -0.72
C ARG A 26 7.90 3.27 -1.72
N GLU A 27 8.54 2.15 -2.05
CA GLU A 27 9.67 2.16 -2.99
C GLU A 27 9.22 2.54 -4.40
N PHE A 28 8.04 2.10 -4.85
CA PHE A 28 7.50 2.55 -6.13
C PHE A 28 7.19 4.06 -6.16
N VAL A 29 6.66 4.62 -5.07
CA VAL A 29 6.48 6.07 -4.96
C VAL A 29 7.82 6.80 -4.99
N LYS A 30 8.85 6.31 -4.27
CA LYS A 30 10.21 6.89 -4.29
C LYS A 30 10.84 6.87 -5.68
N LEU A 31 10.53 5.87 -6.50
CA LEU A 31 10.95 5.77 -7.90
C LEU A 31 10.12 6.66 -8.85
N GLY A 32 9.21 7.49 -8.33
CA GLY A 32 8.40 8.43 -9.12
C GLY A 32 7.19 7.79 -9.80
N HIS A 33 6.70 6.66 -9.29
CA HIS A 33 5.47 6.04 -9.80
C HIS A 33 4.24 6.56 -9.04
N GLU A 34 3.12 6.63 -9.75
CA GLU A 34 1.80 6.92 -9.19
C GLU A 34 1.23 5.59 -8.70
N VAL A 35 1.10 5.43 -7.38
CA VAL A 35 0.71 4.16 -6.74
C VAL A 35 -0.60 4.35 -5.98
N ARG A 36 -1.59 3.53 -6.31
CA ARG A 36 -2.84 3.43 -5.57
C ARG A 36 -2.93 2.07 -4.90
N VAL A 37 -3.21 2.07 -3.60
CA VAL A 37 -3.43 0.83 -2.84
C VAL A 37 -4.92 0.60 -2.66
N ILE A 38 -5.38 -0.62 -2.93
CA ILE A 38 -6.73 -1.09 -2.58
C ILE A 38 -6.62 -2.24 -1.60
N THR A 39 -7.41 -2.18 -0.53
CA THR A 39 -7.42 -3.20 0.51
C THR A 39 -8.80 -3.40 1.10
N GLN A 40 -9.02 -4.57 1.70
CA GLN A 40 -10.21 -4.88 2.49
C GLN A 40 -9.99 -4.57 3.98
N THR A 41 -8.78 -4.14 4.37
CA THR A 41 -8.50 -3.68 5.73
C THR A 41 -9.14 -2.32 5.95
N LEU A 42 -9.95 -2.20 7.00
CA LEU A 42 -10.49 -0.92 7.44
C LEU A 42 -9.34 -0.04 7.94
N GLY A 43 -9.10 1.07 7.27
CA GLY A 43 -8.09 2.07 7.63
C GLY A 43 -8.70 3.45 7.77
N GLU A 44 -8.03 4.33 8.51
CA GLU A 44 -8.38 5.75 8.52
C GLU A 44 -7.96 6.40 7.19
N ASN A 45 -8.66 7.46 6.77
CA ASN A 45 -8.48 8.12 5.47
C ASN A 45 -7.11 8.82 5.27
N ASP A 46 -6.19 8.68 6.21
CA ASP A 46 -4.92 9.41 6.27
C ASP A 46 -3.73 8.65 5.65
N PHE A 47 -3.99 7.57 4.91
CA PHE A 47 -2.95 6.79 4.25
C PHE A 47 -2.40 7.48 2.98
N PRO A 48 -1.08 7.50 2.76
CA PRO A 48 -0.44 8.31 1.71
C PRO A 48 -0.59 7.79 0.28
N PHE A 49 -1.18 6.60 0.07
CA PHE A 49 -1.30 5.97 -1.26
C PHE A 49 -2.75 6.06 -1.76
N ARG A 50 -3.10 7.16 -2.45
CA ARG A 50 -4.44 7.41 -3.02
C ARG A 50 -4.50 7.18 -4.52
#